data_AF-A0A2A6JUL6-F1
#
_entry.id   AF-A0A2A6JUL6-F1
#
_cell.length_a   1.000
_cell.length_b   1.000
_cell.length_c   1.000
_cell.angle_alpha   90.00
_cell.angle_beta   90.00
_cell.angle_gamma   90.00
#
_symmetry.space_group_name_H-M   'P 1'
#
loop_
_entity.id
_entity.type
_entity.pdbx_description
1 polymer ?
#
loop_
_entity_poly.entity_id
_entity_poly.type
_entity_poly.pdbx_seq_one_letter_code
_entity_poly.pdbx_strand_id
1 'polypeptide(L)' 'MVKSLLLMLPLCAMISACQTTTKPIACAGFEKLHPNLETSVFILKNDRPFANQVSSHNRFGASQGCWE' A
#
# COMPACT_ATOMS: atom_id res chain seq x y z
N MET A 1 -10.04 43.91 21.18
CA MET A 1 -9.04 43.19 20.34
C MET A 1 -9.55 41.83 19.84
N VAL A 2 -10.87 41.57 19.84
CA VAL A 2 -11.45 40.26 19.47
C VAL A 2 -11.86 40.18 17.99
N LYS A 3 -12.08 41.34 17.36
CA LYS A 3 -12.55 41.46 15.96
C LYS A 3 -11.52 40.99 14.92
N SER A 4 -10.23 41.07 15.23
CA SER A 4 -9.15 40.64 14.33
C SER A 4 -8.89 39.13 14.37
N LEU A 5 -9.33 38.42 15.43
CA LEU A 5 -9.15 36.97 15.54
C LEU A 5 -10.15 36.21 14.65
N LEU A 6 -11.35 36.75 14.46
CA LEU A 6 -12.40 36.14 13.64
C LEU A 6 -12.05 36.10 12.14
N LEU A 7 -11.18 37.00 11.68
CA LEU A 7 -10.69 37.05 10.29
C LEU A 7 -9.59 36.03 9.98
N MET A 8 -8.99 35.40 11.01
CA MET A 8 -7.92 34.40 10.81
C MET A 8 -8.46 32.97 10.62
N LEU A 9 -9.65 32.65 11.12
CA LEU A 9 -10.29 31.34 10.91
C LEU A 9 -10.51 30.94 9.44
N PRO A 10 -11.04 31.81 8.55
CA PRO A 10 -11.27 31.43 7.15
C PRO A 10 -9.95 31.26 6.39
N LEU A 11 -8.88 31.92 6.83
CA LEU A 11 -7.56 31.82 6.20
C LEU A 11 -6.92 30.44 6.44
N CYS A 12 -7.07 29.88 7.65
CA CYS A 12 -6.56 28.53 7.95
C CYS A 12 -7.36 27.41 7.24
N ALA A 13 -8.65 27.61 6.99
CA ALA A 13 -9.47 26.67 6.23
C ALA A 13 -9.05 26.57 4.75
N MET A 14 -8.62 27.68 4.15
CA MET A 14 -8.14 27.73 2.76
C MET A 14 -6.81 26.99 2.56
N ILE A 15 -5.95 26.92 3.58
CA ILE A 15 -4.64 26.25 3.49
C ILE A 15 -4.77 24.73 3.70
N SER A 16 -5.85 24.27 4.34
CA SER A 16 -6.06 22.83 4.64
C SER A 16 -6.77 22.07 3.51
N ALA A 17 -7.20 22.73 2.44
CA ALA A 17 -8.12 22.16 1.45
C ALA A 17 -7.46 21.33 0.32
N CYS A 18 -6.14 21.18 0.28
CA CYS A 18 -5.48 20.40 -0.78
C CYS A 18 -4.29 19.61 -0.24
N GLN A 19 -4.53 18.75 0.76
CA GLN A 19 -3.63 17.62 0.98
C GLN A 19 -4.10 16.49 0.06
N THR A 20 -3.50 16.43 -1.13
CA THR A 20 -3.64 15.28 -2.02
C THR A 20 -2.99 14.10 -1.29
N THR A 21 -3.81 13.26 -0.66
CA THR A 21 -3.33 11.99 -0.10
C THR A 21 -2.93 11.10 -1.27
N THR A 22 -1.67 11.19 -1.68
CA THR A 22 -1.10 10.26 -2.65
C THR A 22 -1.27 8.86 -2.06
N LYS A 23 -2.09 8.02 -2.69
CA LYS A 23 -2.22 6.62 -2.27
C LYS A 23 -0.81 6.02 -2.27
N PRO A 24 -0.45 5.22 -1.25
CA PRO A 24 0.85 4.55 -1.24
C PRO A 24 1.04 3.84 -2.57
N ILE A 25 2.21 4.00 -3.18
CA ILE A 25 2.57 3.33 -4.43
C ILE A 25 2.88 1.84 -4.18
N ALA A 26 2.19 1.22 -3.21
CA ALA A 26 2.51 -0.10 -2.63
C ALA A 26 2.54 -1.23 -3.67
N CYS A 27 1.89 -1.01 -4.82
CA CYS A 27 1.81 -1.96 -5.92
C CYS A 27 2.78 -1.66 -7.07
N ALA A 28 3.39 -0.48 -7.15
CA ALA A 28 4.18 -0.13 -8.33
C ALA A 28 5.47 -0.94 -8.39
N GLY A 29 5.70 -1.53 -9.57
CA GLY A 29 6.91 -2.34 -9.83
C GLY A 29 6.83 -3.77 -9.31
N PHE A 30 5.67 -4.20 -8.78
CA PHE A 30 5.48 -5.56 -8.27
C PHE A 30 4.34 -6.28 -9.01
N GLU A 31 4.45 -7.60 -9.09
CA GLU A 31 3.43 -8.49 -9.67
C GLU A 31 3.07 -9.60 -8.69
N LYS A 32 1.86 -10.13 -8.80
CA LYS A 32 1.41 -11.31 -8.07
C LYS A 32 2.25 -12.52 -8.48
N LEU A 33 2.85 -13.20 -7.51
CA LEU A 33 3.65 -14.39 -7.79
C LEU A 33 2.74 -15.60 -7.99
N HIS A 34 2.71 -16.13 -9.22
CA HIS A 34 2.05 -17.38 -9.58
C HIS A 34 3.04 -18.37 -10.19
N PRO A 35 3.89 -19.01 -9.35
CA PRO A 35 4.76 -20.08 -9.83
C PRO A 35 3.93 -21.24 -10.41
N ASN A 36 4.46 -21.90 -11.45
CA ASN A 36 3.85 -23.11 -11.99
C ASN A 36 3.90 -24.26 -10.96
N LEU A 37 3.24 -25.38 -11.27
CA LEU A 37 3.13 -26.51 -10.36
C LEU A 37 4.50 -27.09 -9.96
N GLU A 38 5.39 -27.29 -10.93
CA GLU A 38 6.72 -27.85 -10.70
C GLU A 38 7.53 -26.97 -9.75
N THR A 39 7.60 -25.66 -10.04
CA THR A 39 8.28 -24.67 -9.22
C THR A 39 7.66 -24.57 -7.83
N SER A 40 6.33 -24.63 -7.73
CA SER A 40 5.62 -24.61 -6.44
C SER A 40 5.99 -25.81 -5.59
N VAL A 41 5.99 -27.02 -6.17
CA VAL A 41 6.37 -28.25 -5.47
C VAL A 41 7.84 -28.22 -5.07
N PHE A 42 8.71 -27.72 -5.95
CA PHE A 42 10.13 -27.58 -5.66
C PHE A 42 10.36 -26.64 -4.46
N ILE A 43 9.77 -25.44 -4.49
CA ILE A 43 9.90 -24.45 -3.41
C ILE A 43 9.37 -25.03 -2.09
N LEU A 44 8.18 -25.66 -2.10
CA LEU A 44 7.57 -26.21 -0.89
C LEU A 44 8.42 -27.34 -0.26
N LYS A 45 9.13 -28.13 -1.07
CA LYS A 45 9.97 -29.23 -0.59
C LYS A 45 11.35 -28.77 -0.14
N ASN A 46 11.95 -27.81 -0.84
CA ASN A 46 13.35 -27.47 -0.68
C ASN A 46 13.59 -26.13 0.05
N ASP A 47 12.63 -25.20 0.02
CA ASP A 47 12.79 -23.85 0.57
C ASP A 47 11.47 -23.32 1.17
N ARG A 48 11.14 -23.83 2.35
CA ARG A 48 10.00 -23.36 3.13
C ARG A 48 10.07 -21.84 3.46
N PRO A 49 11.22 -21.26 3.82
CA PRO A 49 11.34 -19.82 4.00
C PRO A 49 10.91 -19.02 2.77
N PHE A 50 11.34 -19.41 1.58
CA PHE A 50 10.92 -18.74 0.34
C PHE A 50 9.43 -18.95 0.06
N ALA A 51 8.88 -20.14 0.30
CA ALA A 51 7.44 -20.39 0.20
C ALA A 51 6.60 -19.41 1.05
N ASN A 52 7.06 -19.17 2.29
CA ASN A 52 6.41 -18.21 3.20
C ASN A 52 6.50 -16.77 2.69
N GLN A 53 7.62 -16.39 2.08
CA GLN A 53 7.79 -15.06 1.48
C GLN A 53 6.86 -14.86 0.28
N VAL A 54 6.73 -15.86 -0.60
CA VAL A 54 5.79 -15.84 -1.73
C VAL A 54 4.35 -15.66 -1.23
N SER A 55 3.96 -16.41 -0.19
CA SER A 55 2.65 -16.27 0.44
C SER A 55 2.44 -14.88 1.07
N SER A 56 3.44 -14.39 1.80
CA SER A 56 3.39 -13.08 2.46
C SER A 56 3.28 -11.94 1.46
N HIS A 57 4.06 -11.98 0.38
CA HIS A 57 4.00 -11.01 -0.72
C HIS A 57 2.61 -10.94 -1.35
N ASN A 58 2.05 -12.10 -1.72
CA ASN A 58 0.73 -12.17 -2.31
C ASN A 58 -0.37 -11.69 -1.35
N ARG A 59 -0.29 -12.05 -0.06
CA ARG A 59 -1.23 -11.56 0.96
C ARG A 59 -1.12 -10.05 1.18
N PHE A 60 0.11 -9.51 1.22
CA PHE A 60 0.34 -8.09 1.38
C PHE A 60 -0.29 -7.31 0.23
N GLY A 61 0.04 -7.65 -1.03
CA GLY A 61 -0.54 -6.89 -2.15
C GLY A 61 -2.06 -7.05 -2.25
N ALA A 62 -2.66 -8.18 -1.83
CA ALA A 62 -4.11 -8.30 -1.73
C ALA A 62 -4.68 -7.33 -0.68
N SER A 63 -4.02 -7.20 0.48
CA SER A 63 -4.44 -6.22 1.53
C SER A 63 -4.32 -4.76 1.08
N GLN A 64 -3.45 -4.48 0.12
CA GLN A 64 -3.25 -3.16 -0.46
C GLN A 64 -4.16 -2.90 -1.68
N GLY A 65 -4.93 -3.89 -2.12
CA GLY A 65 -5.76 -3.81 -3.33
C GLY A 65 -4.95 -3.83 -4.63
N CYS A 66 -3.72 -4.38 -4.61
CA CYS A 66 -2.86 -4.52 -5.78
C CYS A 66 -3.32 -5.66 -6.69
N TRP A 67 -3.88 -6.72 -6.10
CA TRP A 67 -4.29 -7.92 -6.80
C TRP A 67 -5.81 -8.04 -6.79
N GLU A 68 -6.38 -8.44 -7.93
CA GLU A 68 -7.74 -8.97 -8.01
C GLU A 68 -7.79 -10.46 -7.61
#